data_AF-A0A9D0VZV1-F1
#
_entry.id   AF-A0A9D0VZV1-F1
#
_cell.length_a   1.000
_cell.length_b   1.000
_cell.length_c   1.000
_cell.angle_alpha   90.00
_cell.angle_beta   90.00
_cell.angle_gamma   90.00
#
_symmetry.space_group_name_H-M   'P 1'
#
loop_
_entity.id
_entity.type
_entity.pdbx_description
1 polymer ?
#
loop_
_entity_poly.entity_id
_entity_poly.type
_entity_poly.pdbx_seq_one_letter_code
_entity_poly.pdbx_strand_id
1 'polypeptide(L)'
;LLPAPEVEEIRKIMTEHVQNLYDFYGEYTGVRVARKHIAWYSKGRHQGAAFRQRINRVETAAAQLALIDAFFDDLAAAGELAA
;
A
#
# COMPACT_ATOMS: atom_id res chain seq x y z
N LEU A 1 1.72 -2.81 26.94
CA LEU A 1 1.81 -2.36 25.53
C LEU A 1 1.40 -3.54 24.67
N LEU A 2 0.53 -3.34 23.69
CA LEU A 2 0.21 -4.39 22.71
C LEU A 2 1.41 -4.57 21.76
N PRO A 3 1.63 -5.78 21.21
CA PRO A 3 2.65 -5.99 20.21
C PRO A 3 2.38 -5.10 18.99
N ALA A 4 3.45 -4.73 18.30
CA ALA A 4 3.36 -4.13 16.97
C ALA A 4 2.52 -5.04 16.04
N PRO A 5 1.67 -4.49 15.16
CA PRO A 5 0.97 -5.31 14.19
C PRO A 5 1.95 -5.95 13.20
N GLU A 6 1.55 -7.08 12.65
CA GLU A 6 2.35 -7.77 11.64
C GLU A 6 2.25 -7.02 10.30
N VAL A 7 3.32 -7.10 9.48
CA VAL A 7 3.33 -6.52 8.12
C VAL A 7 2.15 -7.02 7.29
N GLU A 8 1.76 -8.28 7.47
CA GLU A 8 0.62 -8.89 6.76
C GLU A 8 -0.74 -8.33 7.21
N GLU A 9 -0.88 -7.97 8.49
CA GLU A 9 -2.10 -7.31 8.98
C GLU A 9 -2.26 -5.93 8.34
N ILE A 10 -1.16 -5.18 8.24
CA ILE A 10 -1.15 -3.88 7.56
C ILE A 10 -1.41 -4.03 6.07
N ARG A 11 -0.83 -5.05 5.41
CA ARG A 11 -1.09 -5.35 3.99
C ARG A 11 -2.59 -5.50 3.77
N LYS A 12 -3.24 -6.34 4.59
CA LYS A 12 -4.67 -6.61 4.49
C LYS A 12 -5.50 -5.34 4.68
N ILE A 13 -5.27 -4.59 5.75
CA ILE A 13 -6.01 -3.35 6.05
C ILE A 13 -5.85 -2.32 4.93
N MET A 14 -4.63 -2.12 4.43
CA MET A 14 -4.38 -1.18 3.34
C MET A 14 -5.07 -1.64 2.05
N THR A 15 -4.99 -2.92 1.71
CA THR A 15 -5.58 -3.49 0.49
C THR A 15 -7.10 -3.35 0.50
N GLU A 16 -7.75 -3.68 1.62
CA GLU A 16 -9.18 -3.45 1.81
C GLU A 16 -9.53 -1.96 1.69
N HIS A 17 -8.72 -1.08 2.26
CA HIS A 17 -8.94 0.37 2.17
C HIS A 17 -8.88 0.87 0.73
N VAL A 18 -7.87 0.48 -0.06
CA VAL A 18 -7.76 0.95 -1.45
C VAL A 18 -8.85 0.36 -2.33
N GLN A 19 -9.26 -0.90 -2.09
CA GLN A 19 -10.39 -1.50 -2.80
C GLN A 19 -11.68 -0.72 -2.53
N ASN A 20 -11.95 -0.36 -1.27
CA ASN A 20 -13.10 0.49 -0.92
C ASN A 20 -13.05 1.86 -1.61
N LEU A 21 -11.87 2.44 -1.84
CA LEU A 21 -11.73 3.69 -2.59
C LEU A 21 -12.05 3.49 -4.07
N TYR A 22 -11.66 2.36 -4.66
CA TYR A 22 -12.02 2.03 -6.05
C TYR A 22 -13.52 1.83 -6.19
N ASP A 23 -14.14 1.11 -5.25
CA ASP A 23 -15.57 0.81 -5.27
C ASP A 23 -16.42 2.08 -5.08
N PHE A 24 -15.98 3.00 -4.20
CA PHE A 24 -16.70 4.22 -3.89
C PHE A 24 -16.54 5.31 -4.97
N TYR A 25 -15.32 5.54 -5.45
CA TYR A 25 -15.03 6.64 -6.38
C TYR A 25 -15.02 6.21 -7.86
N GLY A 26 -15.09 4.91 -8.15
CA GLY A 26 -14.76 4.34 -9.46
C GLY A 26 -13.25 4.34 -9.73
N GLU A 27 -12.80 3.53 -10.69
CA GLU A 27 -11.36 3.29 -10.90
C GLU A 27 -10.55 4.57 -11.13
N TYR A 28 -10.98 5.42 -12.08
CA TYR A 28 -10.23 6.62 -12.46
C TYR A 28 -9.96 7.57 -11.28
N THR A 29 -11.00 7.86 -10.50
CA THR A 29 -10.88 8.75 -9.34
C THR A 29 -10.27 8.01 -8.14
N GLY A 30 -10.67 6.76 -7.91
CA GLY A 30 -10.20 5.90 -6.83
C GLY A 30 -8.70 5.71 -6.84
N VAL A 31 -8.10 5.39 -7.99
CA VAL A 31 -6.63 5.27 -8.16
C VAL A 31 -5.90 6.54 -7.74
N ARG A 32 -6.44 7.72 -8.10
CA ARG A 32 -5.83 9.02 -7.77
C ARG A 32 -5.95 9.33 -6.28
N VAL A 33 -7.10 9.05 -5.68
CA VAL A 33 -7.33 9.22 -4.24
C VAL A 33 -6.46 8.25 -3.44
N ALA A 34 -6.37 6.99 -3.84
CA ALA A 34 -5.61 5.93 -3.17
C ALA A 34 -4.12 6.27 -2.98
N ARG A 35 -3.49 7.00 -3.93
CA ARG A 35 -2.07 7.38 -3.87
C ARG A 35 -1.66 8.01 -2.53
N LYS A 36 -2.48 8.91 -1.97
CA LYS A 36 -2.15 9.55 -0.67
C LYS A 36 -2.21 8.57 0.50
N HIS A 37 -3.19 7.66 0.48
CA HIS A 37 -3.34 6.64 1.52
C HIS A 37 -2.18 5.66 1.47
N ILE A 38 -1.82 5.18 0.29
CA ILE A 38 -0.68 4.30 0.07
C ILE A 38 0.65 4.98 0.47
N ALA A 39 0.78 6.29 0.23
CA ALA A 39 1.94 7.06 0.69
C ALA A 39 2.06 7.08 2.23
N TRP A 40 0.95 7.12 2.96
CA TRP A 40 0.94 7.02 4.42
C TRP A 40 1.39 5.64 4.90
N TYR A 41 0.87 4.56 4.29
CA TYR A 41 1.26 3.18 4.62
C TYR A 41 2.69 2.81 4.21
N SER A 42 3.39 3.60 3.40
CA SER A 42 4.78 3.33 3.02
C SER A 42 5.79 4.26 3.70
N LYS A 43 5.33 5.20 4.53
CA LYS A 43 6.22 6.15 5.21
C LYS A 43 7.08 5.42 6.24
N GLY A 44 8.39 5.72 6.25
CA GLY A 44 9.33 5.16 7.23
C GLY A 44 9.77 3.71 6.99
N ARG A 45 9.15 2.99 6.06
CA ARG A 45 9.44 1.58 5.74
C ARG A 45 10.57 1.42 4.73
N HIS A 46 11.28 0.29 4.77
CA HIS A 46 12.31 -0.06 3.79
C HIS A 46 11.77 0.08 2.36
N GLN A 47 12.57 0.68 1.48
CA GLN A 47 12.21 0.99 0.08
C GLN A 47 10.94 1.83 -0.16
N GLY A 48 10.30 2.37 0.88
CA GLY A 48 9.04 3.11 0.75
C GLY A 48 9.12 4.31 -0.21
N ALA A 49 10.29 4.97 -0.32
CA ALA A 49 10.48 6.07 -1.27
C ALA A 49 10.44 5.62 -2.73
N ALA A 50 11.11 4.50 -3.06
CA ALA A 50 11.12 3.93 -4.40
C ALA A 50 9.72 3.40 -4.78
N PHE A 51 9.03 2.76 -3.83
CA PHE A 51 7.64 2.33 -4.00
C PHE A 51 6.71 3.50 -4.31
N ARG A 52 6.78 4.61 -3.55
CA ARG A 52 5.97 5.82 -3.82
C ARG A 52 6.21 6.40 -5.21
N GLN A 53 7.46 6.39 -5.70
CA GLN A 53 7.78 6.84 -7.05
C GLN A 53 7.10 5.98 -8.13
N ARG A 54 7.04 4.66 -7.94
CA ARG A 54 6.39 3.73 -8.88
C ARG A 54 4.87 3.87 -8.84
N ILE A 55 4.27 3.85 -7.66
CA ILE A 55 2.81 3.81 -7.52
C ILE A 55 2.11 5.12 -7.93
N ASN A 56 2.82 6.25 -7.87
CA ASN A 56 2.30 7.52 -8.36
C ASN A 56 2.18 7.57 -9.90
N ARG A 57 2.83 6.68 -10.64
CA ARG A 57 2.84 6.66 -12.12
C ARG A 57 1.81 5.71 -12.73
N VAL A 58 1.29 4.75 -11.96
CA VAL A 58 0.31 3.80 -12.48
C VAL A 58 -1.10 4.40 -12.47
N GLU A 59 -1.92 3.96 -13.42
CA GLU A 59 -3.24 4.56 -13.68
C GLU A 59 -4.40 3.59 -13.51
N THR A 60 -4.13 2.32 -13.20
CA THR A 60 -5.16 1.29 -13.00
C THR A 60 -5.14 0.75 -11.58
N ALA A 61 -6.30 0.29 -11.09
CA ALA A 61 -6.43 -0.33 -9.78
C ALA A 61 -5.58 -1.60 -9.69
N ALA A 62 -5.62 -2.43 -10.73
CA ALA A 62 -4.84 -3.66 -10.81
C ALA A 62 -3.32 -3.40 -10.69
N ALA A 63 -2.79 -2.35 -11.33
CA ALA A 63 -1.38 -2.01 -11.24
C ALA A 63 -1.00 -1.45 -9.85
N GLN A 64 -1.91 -0.72 -9.17
CA GLN A 64 -1.68 -0.32 -7.78
C GLN A 64 -1.63 -1.52 -6.85
N LEU A 65 -2.58 -2.45 -6.97
CA LEU A 65 -2.64 -3.67 -6.15
C LEU A 65 -1.40 -4.55 -6.34
N ALA A 66 -0.96 -4.76 -7.59
CA ALA A 66 0.25 -5.54 -7.85
C ALA A 66 1.52 -4.91 -7.25
N LEU A 67 1.63 -3.57 -7.27
CA LEU A 67 2.74 -2.86 -6.64
C LEU A 67 2.67 -2.90 -5.11
N ILE A 68 1.46 -2.84 -4.56
CA ILE A 68 1.20 -3.02 -3.12
C ILE A 68 1.68 -4.40 -2.68
N ASP A 69 1.30 -5.45 -3.40
CA ASP A 69 1.68 -6.81 -3.03
C ASP A 69 3.20 -7.00 -3.06
N ALA A 70 3.84 -6.59 -4.15
CA ALA A 70 5.30 -6.65 -4.27
C ALA A 70 6.01 -5.87 -3.15
N PHE A 71 5.49 -4.71 -2.78
CA PHE A 71 6.07 -3.91 -1.71
C PHE A 71 6.01 -4.64 -0.37
N PHE A 72 4.86 -5.24 -0.01
CA PHE A 72 4.74 -5.95 1.26
C PHE A 72 5.49 -7.30 1.27
N ASP A 73 5.66 -7.94 0.10
CA ASP A 73 6.52 -9.14 -0.03
C ASP A 73 7.97 -8.79 0.31
N ASP A 74 8.47 -7.67 -0.22
CA ASP A 74 9.82 -7.16 0.07
C ASP A 74 9.99 -6.84 1.57
N LEU A 75 8.97 -6.25 2.22
CA LEU A 75 9.01 -5.96 3.66
C LEU A 75 9.04 -7.23 4.51
N ALA A 76 8.23 -8.24 4.15
CA ALA A 76 8.21 -9.53 4.84
C ALA A 76 9.57 -10.25 4.68
N ALA A 77 10.16 -10.22 3.49
CA ALA A 77 11.49 -10.77 3.24
C ALA A 77 12.59 -10.03 4.01
N ALA A 78 12.43 -8.72 4.26
CA ALA A 78 13.34 -7.93 5.06
C ALA A 78 13.16 -8.13 6.59
N GLY A 79 12.15 -8.89 7.02
CA GLY A 79 11.86 -9.15 8.45
C GLY A 79 11.35 -7.91 9.20
N GLU A 80 10.72 -6.96 8.51
CA GLU A 80 10.12 -5.81 9.18
C GLU A 80 8.88 -6.22 9.99
N LEU A 81 8.71 -5.57 11.14
CA LEU A 81 7.44 -5.49 11.88
C LEU A 81 6.88 -4.09 11.68
N ALA A 82 5.57 -3.91 11.88
CA ALA A 82 5.01 -2.57 11.82
C ALA A 82 5.55 -1.69 12.96
N ALA A 83 6.15 -0.56 12.63
CA ALA A 83 6.63 0.43 13.60
C ALA A 83 5.49 1.31 14.14
#